data_AF-A0A1Y2IYL5-F1
#
_entry.id   AF-A0A1Y2IYL5-F1
#
_cell.length_a   1.000
_cell.length_b   1.000
_cell.length_c   1.000
_cell.angle_alpha   90.00
_cell.angle_beta   90.00
_cell.angle_gamma   90.00
#
_symmetry.space_group_name_H-M   'P 1'
#
loop_
_entity.id
_entity.type
_entity.pdbx_description
1 polymer ?
#
loop_
_entity_poly.entity_id
_entity_poly.type
_entity_poly.pdbx_seq_one_letter_code
_entity_poly.pdbx_strand_id
1 'polypeptide(L)'
;MSEPHWVWNQGCDANNLVFSSQIDFTALPTDALHRYLAHFDLIPDLDPSPLSVEDPGPPTSLLKPKSHLPPHGHALRRTSTASPGPTGTSANRARRDPAGNRRRSSRLVEDERIPAPPPVYGDLAEVDGVLAAIAERHFREQEVKEVDTLAAFMCAVQAKARLAS
;
A
#
# COMPACT_ATOMS: atom_id res chain seq x y z
N MET A 1 2.32 4.49 -31.11
CA MET A 1 1.79 3.17 -30.73
C MET A 1 3.00 2.26 -30.60
N SER A 2 3.46 2.00 -29.37
CA SER A 2 4.63 1.16 -29.12
C SER A 2 4.21 -0.30 -29.08
N GLU A 3 4.86 -1.14 -29.89
CA GLU A 3 4.74 -2.59 -29.83
C GLU A 3 5.46 -3.12 -28.58
N PRO A 4 4.89 -4.08 -27.84
CA PRO A 4 5.64 -4.81 -26.83
C PRO A 4 6.55 -5.84 -27.53
N HIS A 5 7.84 -5.55 -27.56
CA HIS A 5 8.88 -6.45 -28.05
C HIS A 5 9.18 -7.51 -26.99
N TRP A 6 8.54 -8.68 -27.11
CA TRP A 6 8.84 -9.84 -26.28
C TRP A 6 10.18 -10.44 -26.70
N VAL A 7 11.24 -10.15 -25.95
CA VAL A 7 12.54 -10.79 -26.12
C VAL A 7 12.49 -12.17 -25.47
N TRP A 8 12.47 -13.22 -26.29
CA TRP A 8 12.71 -14.58 -25.82
C TRP A 8 14.20 -14.78 -25.59
N ASN A 9 14.64 -14.81 -24.34
CA ASN A 9 16.02 -15.14 -23.98
C ASN A 9 16.15 -16.69 -23.91
N GLN A 10 16.66 -17.31 -24.98
CA GLN A 10 16.95 -18.75 -25.01
C GLN A 10 18.38 -18.99 -24.48
N GLY A 11 18.48 -19.52 -23.26
CA GLY A 11 19.70 -20.14 -22.76
C GLY A 11 19.77 -21.59 -23.24
N CYS A 12 20.72 -21.89 -24.12
CA CYS A 12 20.87 -23.20 -24.75
C CYS A 12 21.93 -24.03 -23.99
N ASP A 13 21.51 -24.96 -23.12
CA ASP A 13 22.42 -25.98 -22.56
C ASP A 13 22.15 -27.36 -23.19
N ALA A 14 23.17 -27.88 -23.86
CA ALA A 14 23.06 -28.89 -24.92
C ALA A 14 22.93 -30.35 -24.48
N ASN A 15 22.51 -30.70 -23.25
CA ASN A 15 22.52 -32.11 -22.81
C ASN A 15 21.29 -32.59 -22.01
N ASN A 16 20.15 -31.88 -22.06
CA ASN A 16 18.88 -32.41 -21.56
C ASN A 16 17.73 -31.78 -22.36
N LEU A 17 17.35 -32.41 -23.48
CA LEU A 17 16.28 -31.96 -24.38
C LEU A 17 14.88 -32.23 -23.78
N VAL A 18 14.68 -31.90 -22.51
CA VAL A 18 13.36 -31.49 -22.03
C VAL A 18 13.41 -29.98 -22.12
N PHE A 19 12.89 -29.42 -23.22
CA PHE A 19 12.55 -28.00 -23.25
C PHE A 19 11.43 -27.82 -22.23
N SER A 20 11.78 -27.66 -20.96
CA SER A 20 10.89 -27.08 -19.97
C SER A 20 10.74 -25.62 -20.40
N SER A 21 9.89 -25.38 -21.41
CA SER A 21 9.51 -24.05 -21.87
C SER A 21 8.63 -23.43 -20.79
N GLN A 22 9.23 -23.16 -19.64
CA GLN A 22 8.58 -22.61 -18.49
C GLN A 22 8.54 -21.09 -18.69
N ILE A 23 7.35 -20.54 -18.66
CA ILE A 23 7.14 -19.10 -18.80
C ILE A 23 7.76 -18.42 -17.57
N ASP A 24 8.61 -17.42 -17.79
CA ASP A 24 9.12 -16.57 -16.72
C ASP A 24 8.10 -15.48 -16.39
N PHE A 25 7.36 -15.68 -15.29
CA PHE A 25 6.34 -14.74 -14.83
C PHE A 25 6.94 -13.44 -14.27
N THR A 26 8.22 -13.42 -13.89
CA THR A 26 8.87 -12.21 -13.37
C THR A 26 9.22 -11.22 -14.48
N ALA A 27 9.31 -11.69 -15.73
CA ALA A 27 9.51 -10.86 -16.91
C ALA A 27 8.20 -10.28 -17.49
N LEU A 28 7.04 -10.67 -16.96
CA LEU A 28 5.75 -10.17 -17.42
C LEU A 28 5.49 -8.75 -16.89
N PRO A 29 4.86 -7.86 -17.69
CA PRO A 29 4.40 -6.58 -17.19
C PRO A 29 3.43 -6.75 -16.02
N THR A 30 3.53 -5.90 -15.00
CA THR A 30 2.65 -5.90 -13.81
C THR A 30 1.17 -5.93 -14.19
N ASP A 31 0.75 -5.14 -15.19
CA ASP A 31 -0.63 -5.14 -15.69
C ASP A 31 -1.09 -6.52 -16.24
N ALA A 32 -0.19 -7.29 -16.86
CA ALA A 32 -0.51 -8.64 -17.32
C ALA A 32 -0.69 -9.61 -16.15
N LEU A 33 0.16 -9.52 -15.11
CA LEU A 33 0.01 -10.29 -13.88
C LEU A 33 -1.32 -9.97 -13.19
N HIS A 34 -1.67 -8.70 -13.07
CA HIS A 34 -2.94 -8.27 -12.47
C HIS A 34 -4.15 -8.82 -13.22
N ARG A 35 -4.14 -8.73 -14.56
CA ARG A 35 -5.20 -9.29 -15.40
C ARG A 35 -5.31 -10.80 -15.26
N TYR A 36 -4.18 -11.51 -15.18
CA TYR A 36 -4.18 -12.96 -14.98
C TYR A 36 -4.79 -13.34 -13.62
N LEU A 37 -4.34 -12.70 -12.54
CA LEU A 37 -4.84 -12.97 -11.19
C LEU A 37 -6.33 -12.68 -11.07
N ALA A 38 -6.82 -11.58 -11.66
CA ALA A 38 -8.23 -11.25 -11.68
C ALA A 38 -9.06 -12.23 -12.55
N HIS A 39 -8.51 -12.68 -13.67
CA HIS A 39 -9.21 -13.61 -14.57
C HIS A 39 -9.45 -14.98 -13.92
N PHE A 40 -8.51 -15.44 -13.10
CA PHE A 40 -8.60 -16.70 -12.37
C PHE A 40 -9.09 -16.55 -10.92
N ASP A 41 -9.57 -15.36 -10.54
CA ASP A 41 -10.10 -15.06 -9.19
C ASP A 41 -9.13 -15.45 -8.06
N LEU A 42 -7.84 -15.18 -8.27
CA LEU A 42 -6.76 -15.52 -7.32
C LEU A 42 -6.52 -14.45 -6.26
N ILE A 43 -7.32 -13.37 -6.29
CA ILE A 43 -7.23 -12.26 -5.34
C ILE A 43 -8.28 -12.51 -4.25
N PRO A 44 -7.88 -12.73 -3.00
CA PRO A 44 -8.84 -12.99 -1.93
C PRO A 44 -9.70 -11.75 -1.66
N ASP A 45 -10.97 -12.00 -1.34
CA ASP A 45 -11.86 -10.98 -0.79
C ASP A 45 -11.32 -10.49 0.56
N LEU A 46 -11.24 -9.17 0.73
CA LEU A 46 -10.85 -8.53 1.98
C LEU A 46 -12.09 -8.35 2.87
N ASP A 47 -12.01 -8.77 4.13
CA ASP A 47 -13.03 -8.56 5.16
C ASP A 47 -12.48 -7.71 6.33
N PRO A 48 -13.08 -6.54 6.64
CA PRO A 48 -14.20 -5.92 5.93
C PRO A 48 -13.79 -5.45 4.54
N SER A 49 -14.77 -5.43 3.63
CA SER A 49 -14.57 -4.83 2.30
C SER A 49 -13.98 -3.43 2.46
N PRO A 50 -12.92 -3.05 1.74
CA PRO A 50 -12.31 -1.72 1.85
C PRO A 50 -13.26 -0.59 1.38
N LEU A 51 -14.34 -0.96 0.68
CA LEU A 51 -15.42 -0.06 0.28
C LEU A 51 -16.59 -0.07 1.27
N SER A 52 -16.50 -0.85 2.36
CA SER A 52 -17.48 -0.84 3.43
C SER A 52 -17.47 0.53 4.11
N VAL A 53 -18.66 1.06 4.37
CA VAL A 53 -18.87 2.32 5.11
C VAL A 53 -18.51 2.15 6.60
N GLU A 54 -18.33 0.90 7.04
CA GLU A 54 -17.89 0.58 8.39
C GLU A 54 -16.42 0.99 8.57
N ASP A 55 -16.21 2.22 9.03
CA ASP A 55 -14.90 2.74 9.43
C ASP A 55 -14.39 1.87 10.59
N PRO A 56 -13.33 1.05 10.39
CA PRO A 56 -12.80 0.24 11.47
C PRO A 56 -12.40 1.21 12.58
N GLY A 57 -13.04 1.07 13.74
CA GLY A 57 -12.80 1.97 14.87
C GLY A 57 -11.29 2.13 15.13
N PRO A 58 -10.83 3.32 15.54
CA PRO A 58 -9.41 3.61 15.65
C PRO A 58 -8.70 2.53 16.47
N PRO A 59 -7.53 2.05 16.03
CA PRO A 59 -6.86 0.94 16.68
C PRO A 59 -6.67 1.24 18.16
N THR A 60 -6.91 0.25 19.02
CA THR A 60 -6.88 0.41 20.48
C THR A 60 -5.53 0.88 21.03
N SER A 61 -4.46 0.77 20.23
CA SER A 61 -3.16 1.37 20.47
C SER A 61 -3.19 2.91 20.53
N LEU A 62 -4.11 3.56 19.80
CA LEU A 62 -4.34 5.00 19.81
C LEU A 62 -5.30 5.45 20.93
N LEU A 63 -6.10 4.53 21.48
CA LEU A 63 -7.10 4.82 22.51
C LEU A 63 -6.53 4.83 23.95
N LYS A 64 -5.24 4.53 24.13
CA LYS A 64 -4.58 4.71 25.44
C LYS A 64 -4.10 6.15 25.55
N PRO A 65 -4.82 7.05 26.26
CA PRO A 65 -4.18 8.25 26.77
C PRO A 65 -2.98 7.78 27.58
N LYS A 66 -1.81 8.34 27.29
CA LYS A 66 -0.57 8.12 28.04
C LYS A 66 -0.72 8.77 29.43
N SER A 67 -1.65 8.29 30.24
CA SER A 67 -1.86 8.64 31.64
C SER A 67 -1.12 7.64 32.51
N HIS A 68 0.20 7.56 32.32
CA HIS A 68 1.11 7.12 33.35
C HIS A 68 2.14 8.25 33.55
N LEU A 69 1.64 9.41 34.00
CA LEU A 69 2.41 10.19 34.95
C LEU A 69 2.12 9.57 36.33
N PRO A 70 3.09 8.92 36.98
CA PRO A 70 2.96 8.57 38.39
C PRO A 70 2.91 9.87 39.23
N PRO A 71 2.02 9.96 40.24
CA PRO A 71 2.06 11.04 41.21
C PRO A 71 3.15 10.69 42.23
N HIS A 72 4.42 10.89 41.89
CA HIS A 72 5.53 11.16 42.82
C HIS A 72 6.89 10.94 42.13
N GLY A 73 7.70 12.00 42.15
CA GLY A 73 9.15 11.90 42.27
C GLY A 73 9.97 11.61 41.01
N HIS A 74 10.90 12.51 40.71
CA HIS A 74 12.04 12.37 39.78
C HIS A 74 11.81 12.71 38.30
N ALA A 75 11.48 13.99 38.06
CA ALA A 75 12.05 14.70 36.93
C ALA A 75 13.59 14.78 37.10
N LEU A 76 14.33 13.87 36.47
CA LEU A 76 15.76 14.07 36.24
C LEU A 76 15.93 15.16 35.17
N ARG A 77 16.16 16.36 35.68
CA ARG A 77 16.72 17.54 35.01
C ARG A 77 17.86 17.19 34.04
N ARG A 78 17.88 17.90 32.91
CA ARG A 78 18.99 18.74 32.37
C ARG A 78 18.60 19.14 30.94
N THR A 79 18.18 20.37 30.65
CA THR A 79 19.01 21.58 30.65
C THR A 79 18.20 22.84 31.01
N SER A 80 18.48 23.44 32.15
CA SER A 80 18.19 24.86 32.40
C SER A 80 19.09 25.29 33.56
N THR A 81 20.09 26.09 33.20
CA THR A 81 20.97 26.82 34.10
C THR A 81 20.11 27.71 35.01
N ALA A 82 20.10 27.40 36.30
CA ALA A 82 19.46 28.23 37.32
C ALA A 82 20.48 29.23 37.90
N SER A 83 20.05 30.48 38.06
CA SER A 83 20.67 31.47 38.95
C SER A 83 19.55 32.10 39.81
N PRO A 84 19.81 32.55 41.06
CA PRO A 84 18.87 32.40 42.17
C PRO A 84 18.13 33.69 42.61
N GLY A 85 16.85 33.54 43.01
CA GLY A 85 16.05 34.38 43.95
C GLY A 85 15.86 35.89 43.64
N PRO A 86 15.00 36.66 44.35
CA PRO A 86 14.24 36.34 45.57
C PRO A 86 12.72 36.69 45.55
N THR A 87 12.08 36.34 46.66
CA THR A 87 10.75 36.68 47.21
C THR A 87 10.29 38.15 47.05
N GLY A 88 8.99 38.37 46.80
CA GLY A 88 8.35 39.70 46.95
C GLY A 88 6.88 39.76 46.53
N THR A 89 6.03 40.28 47.42
CA THR A 89 4.55 40.42 47.40
C THR A 89 4.00 41.54 46.51
N SER A 90 2.75 41.40 45.99
CA SER A 90 1.64 42.40 46.05
C SER A 90 0.50 41.95 45.10
N ALA A 91 -0.71 41.66 45.58
CA ALA A 91 -1.78 42.64 45.76
C ALA A 91 -2.07 43.50 44.52
N ASN A 92 -2.75 42.93 43.51
CA ASN A 92 -3.78 43.65 42.73
C ASN A 92 -4.51 42.68 41.79
N ARG A 93 -5.71 42.27 42.21
CA ARG A 93 -6.62 41.44 41.43
C ARG A 93 -7.25 42.33 40.36
N ALA A 94 -6.71 42.34 39.14
CA ALA A 94 -7.41 42.94 38.01
C ALA A 94 -8.60 42.05 37.62
N ARG A 95 -9.79 42.62 37.83
CA ARG A 95 -11.13 42.15 37.48
C ARG A 95 -11.15 41.52 36.08
N ARG A 96 -11.54 40.24 36.02
CA ARG A 96 -11.68 39.42 34.80
C ARG A 96 -12.81 39.98 33.93
N ASP A 97 -12.50 40.52 32.77
CA ASP A 97 -13.49 40.91 31.75
C ASP A 97 -14.00 39.65 31.01
N PRO A 98 -15.32 39.41 30.86
CA PRO A 98 -15.85 38.27 30.12
C PRO A 98 -16.20 38.69 28.68
N ALA A 99 -15.20 39.05 27.88
CA ALA A 99 -15.40 39.33 26.46
C ALA A 99 -14.22 38.79 25.65
N GLY A 100 -14.30 37.51 25.31
CA GLY A 100 -13.23 36.82 24.58
C GLY A 100 -13.66 35.48 24.03
N ASN A 101 -14.90 35.40 23.54
CA ASN A 101 -15.35 34.32 22.66
C ASN A 101 -14.56 34.39 21.33
N ARG A 102 -13.28 33.96 21.32
CA ARG A 102 -12.40 33.90 20.12
C ARG A 102 -11.01 33.31 20.39
N ARG A 103 -10.89 32.24 21.17
CA ARG A 103 -9.80 31.26 20.99
C ARG A 103 -10.37 30.04 20.25
N ARG A 104 -11.04 30.24 19.11
CA ARG A 104 -10.43 30.10 17.76
C ARG A 104 -9.34 29.01 17.74
N SER A 105 -9.82 27.78 17.61
CA SER A 105 -9.11 26.65 17.00
C SER A 105 -8.66 27.04 15.59
N SER A 106 -7.50 27.69 15.47
CA SER A 106 -6.87 28.06 14.19
C SER A 106 -5.67 27.16 13.84
N ARG A 107 -5.62 25.93 14.39
CA ARG A 107 -4.49 25.01 14.17
C ARG A 107 -4.74 23.97 13.07
N LEU A 108 -5.81 24.11 12.30
CA LEU A 108 -6.20 23.13 11.27
C LEU A 108 -6.31 23.74 9.87
N VAL A 109 -5.69 24.90 9.62
CA VAL A 109 -5.74 25.58 8.30
C VAL A 109 -4.34 25.70 7.67
N GLU A 110 -3.26 25.62 8.47
CA GLU A 110 -1.89 25.68 7.93
C GLU A 110 -1.40 24.32 7.38
N ASP A 111 -1.94 23.19 7.85
CA ASP A 111 -1.54 21.85 7.38
C ASP A 111 -2.05 21.52 5.96
N GLU A 112 -3.01 22.27 5.42
CA GLU A 112 -3.57 22.05 4.07
C GLU A 112 -2.64 22.57 2.95
N ARG A 113 -1.58 23.31 3.30
CA ARG A 113 -0.62 23.88 2.34
C ARG A 113 0.64 23.05 2.15
N ILE A 114 0.82 21.99 2.93
CA ILE A 114 1.97 21.11 2.79
C ILE A 114 1.55 19.99 1.84
N PRO A 115 2.14 19.89 0.64
CA PRO A 115 1.90 18.74 -0.22
C PRO A 115 2.16 17.47 0.58
N ALA A 116 1.22 16.53 0.53
CA ALA A 116 1.43 15.23 1.14
C ALA A 116 2.77 14.66 0.62
N PRO A 117 3.62 14.12 1.49
CA PRO A 117 4.81 13.41 1.04
C PRO A 117 4.44 12.37 -0.02
N PRO A 118 5.27 12.20 -1.06
CA PRO A 118 5.00 11.18 -2.06
C PRO A 118 4.91 9.80 -1.37
N PRO A 119 3.98 8.93 -1.81
CA PRO A 119 3.90 7.59 -1.27
C PRO A 119 5.23 6.84 -1.42
N VAL A 120 5.59 6.05 -0.42
CA VAL A 120 6.81 5.23 -0.44
C VAL A 120 6.49 3.92 -1.16
N TYR A 121 7.29 3.59 -2.18
CA TYR A 121 7.10 2.43 -3.06
C TYR A 121 8.28 1.45 -2.99
N GLY A 122 8.88 1.30 -1.81
CA GLY A 122 10.13 0.54 -1.65
C GLY A 122 9.99 -0.97 -1.85
N ASP A 123 8.77 -1.48 -1.73
CA ASP A 123 8.40 -2.91 -1.72
C ASP A 123 7.81 -3.40 -3.04
N LEU A 124 7.63 -2.53 -4.05
CA LEU A 124 6.96 -2.90 -5.31
C LEU A 124 7.59 -4.11 -6.01
N ALA A 125 8.92 -4.18 -6.07
CA ALA A 125 9.61 -5.29 -6.72
C ALA A 125 9.39 -6.63 -5.98
N GLU A 126 9.29 -6.59 -4.65
CA GLU A 126 9.01 -7.77 -3.84
C GLU A 126 7.56 -8.22 -4.06
N VAL A 127 6.62 -7.26 -4.08
CA VAL A 127 5.20 -7.53 -4.37
C VAL A 127 5.04 -8.14 -5.76
N ASP A 128 5.63 -7.54 -6.80
CA ASP A 128 5.58 -8.06 -8.17
C ASP A 128 6.15 -9.49 -8.25
N GLY A 129 7.24 -9.78 -7.53
CA GLY A 129 7.80 -11.12 -7.42
C GLY A 129 6.85 -12.13 -6.78
N VAL A 130 6.13 -11.74 -5.73
CA VAL A 130 5.12 -12.59 -5.08
C VAL A 130 3.94 -12.85 -6.02
N LEU A 131 3.44 -11.81 -6.71
CA LEU A 131 2.34 -11.95 -7.68
C LEU A 131 2.73 -12.88 -8.83
N ALA A 132 3.96 -12.75 -9.34
CA ALA A 132 4.52 -13.63 -10.35
C ALA A 132 4.57 -15.09 -9.86
N ALA A 133 5.03 -15.33 -8.63
CA ALA A 133 5.10 -16.67 -8.05
C ALA A 133 3.71 -17.31 -7.86
N ILE A 134 2.70 -16.54 -7.45
CA ILE A 134 1.31 -17.01 -7.34
C ILE A 134 0.79 -17.42 -8.72
N ALA A 135 0.98 -16.55 -9.72
CA ALA A 135 0.54 -16.79 -11.08
C ALA A 135 1.22 -18.02 -11.70
N GLU A 136 2.54 -18.16 -11.51
CA GLU A 136 3.32 -19.31 -11.99
C GLU A 136 2.83 -20.62 -11.36
N ARG A 137 2.62 -20.60 -10.04
CA ARG A 137 2.12 -21.78 -9.33
C ARG A 137 0.77 -22.21 -9.87
N HIS A 138 -0.18 -21.28 -9.99
CA HIS A 138 -1.49 -21.56 -10.56
C HIS A 138 -1.38 -22.07 -12.00
N PHE A 139 -0.55 -21.44 -12.82
CA PHE A 139 -0.35 -21.85 -14.21
C PHE A 139 0.13 -23.30 -14.34
N ARG A 140 1.02 -23.74 -13.43
CA ARG A 140 1.54 -25.11 -13.41
C ARG A 140 0.52 -26.13 -12.93
N GLU A 141 -0.35 -25.74 -12.01
CA GLU A 141 -1.39 -26.60 -11.44
C GLU A 141 -2.66 -26.67 -12.33
N GLN A 142 -2.82 -25.73 -13.27
CA GLN A 142 -3.97 -25.65 -14.16
C GLN A 142 -4.02 -26.81 -15.17
N GLU A 143 -5.10 -27.58 -15.14
CA GLU A 143 -5.38 -28.59 -16.17
C GLU A 143 -6.00 -27.93 -17.41
N VAL A 144 -5.43 -28.21 -18.58
CA VAL A 144 -5.87 -27.62 -19.85
C VAL A 144 -6.30 -28.73 -20.81
N LYS A 145 -7.51 -28.59 -21.36
CA LYS A 145 -8.00 -29.45 -22.45
C LYS A 145 -7.51 -28.90 -23.78
N GLU A 146 -6.58 -29.62 -24.42
CA GLU A 146 -5.93 -29.17 -25.65
C GLU A 146 -6.95 -28.82 -26.76
N VAL A 147 -7.93 -29.69 -26.98
CA VAL A 147 -8.94 -29.52 -28.03
C VAL A 147 -9.77 -28.26 -27.81
N ASP A 148 -10.24 -28.03 -26.58
CA ASP A 148 -11.05 -26.85 -26.25
C ASP A 148 -10.22 -25.57 -26.36
N THR A 149 -8.95 -25.63 -25.97
CA THR A 149 -8.02 -24.50 -26.05
C THR A 149 -7.74 -24.10 -27.50
N LEU A 150 -7.50 -25.08 -28.37
CA LEU A 150 -7.31 -24.86 -29.80
C LEU A 150 -8.58 -24.30 -30.44
N ALA A 151 -9.74 -24.88 -30.13
CA ALA A 151 -11.02 -24.40 -30.63
C ALA A 151 -11.29 -22.95 -30.20
N ALA A 152 -11.10 -22.63 -28.92
CA ALA A 152 -11.27 -21.28 -28.39
C ALA A 152 -10.32 -20.28 -29.07
N PHE A 153 -9.06 -20.66 -29.27
CA PHE A 153 -8.08 -19.84 -29.95
C PHE A 153 -8.48 -19.56 -31.41
N MET A 154 -8.85 -20.59 -32.18
CA MET A 154 -9.27 -20.44 -33.57
C MET A 154 -10.51 -19.55 -33.67
N CYS A 155 -11.49 -19.72 -32.79
CA CYS A 155 -12.69 -18.87 -32.71
C CYS A 155 -12.33 -17.41 -32.42
N ALA A 156 -11.46 -17.15 -31.44
CA ALA A 156 -11.04 -15.80 -31.07
C ALA A 156 -10.28 -15.10 -32.21
N VAL A 157 -9.37 -15.81 -32.90
CA VAL A 157 -8.63 -15.28 -34.06
C VAL A 157 -9.57 -14.93 -35.20
N GLN A 158 -10.50 -15.82 -35.54
CA GLN A 158 -11.48 -15.56 -36.60
C GLN A 158 -12.41 -14.38 -36.26
N ALA A 159 -12.87 -14.28 -35.00
CA ALA A 159 -13.67 -13.15 -34.56
C ALA A 159 -12.92 -11.82 -34.69
N LYS A 160 -11.65 -11.78 -34.25
CA LYS A 160 -10.80 -10.59 -34.38
C LYS A 160 -10.55 -10.20 -35.85
N ALA A 161 -10.33 -11.17 -36.73
CA ALA A 161 -10.12 -10.91 -38.15
C ALA A 161 -11.35 -10.29 -38.83
N ARG A 162 -12.55 -10.76 -38.47
CA ARG A 162 -13.83 -10.23 -38.99
C ARG A 162 -14.16 -8.82 -38.48
N LEU A 163 -13.70 -8.45 -37.29
CA LEU A 163 -13.87 -7.09 -36.75
C LEU A 163 -12.89 -6.09 -37.37
N ALA A 164 -11.81 -6.57 -37.98
CA ALA A 164 -10.79 -5.73 -38.63
C ALA A 164 -11.01 -5.52 -40.14
N SER A 165 -12.00 -6.21 -40.72
CA SER A 165 -12.44 -6.07 -42.13
C SER A 165 -13.67 -5.18 -42.24
#